data_AF-A0A9D9N6Z1-F1
#
_entry.id   AF-A0A9D9N6Z1-F1
#
_cell.length_a   1.000
_cell.length_b   1.000
_cell.length_c   1.000
_cell.angle_alpha   90.00
_cell.angle_beta   90.00
_cell.angle_gamma   90.00
#
_symmetry.space_group_name_H-M   'P 1'
#
loop_
_entity.id
_entity.type
_entity.pdbx_description
1 polymer ?
#
loop_
_entity_poly.entity_id
_entity_poly.type
_entity_poly.pdbx_seq_one_letter_code
_entity_poly.pdbx_strand_id
1 'polypeptide(L)'
;MLRKKKKKAIWNFFVLFLLLIGYAILAVGIQAQAKEEDVITLKEDSTITDIQRALNLNVANSSRHLTVKVPAGTYILDKALFIYSNTTLELDEKTTFILKSPKYKVMISSYNYQYDKGGYEQIKNVEIIGGNWDGNGTSGEMMRFIHGTNITVKNANIYNVGNGSHLITFAGVKNGLIENCTLSGYHGTTVKEAIHLDIVHNNQWVPGTVTYDDTADDTILIQNNTVFDYPRAVGSHSSVKGVYHKNIVIQNNTFRNLTNEAVNLYSYKKSSVIGNTIDQVGSGIRLYTKFTNGKQYEPLSGTKTEEIPSDYEIQVKNNKITNTKQYGIQLYGTKDQPMTGVTIIGNTIQNTKNTALMIYNYSTENVIQKNKIQTITNHGIGIYQGSNSNKVIGNIIKNTTKQGIYVGKSKSTLMKSNKIVNAKKHGIWVESGSRNTRVINNIISNPKEMGIGLKKASSSKVLNNKVMGASKFGLYIIESKNMEIKANRYENIAGKNEKIG
;
A
#
# COMPACT_ATOMS: atom_id res chain seq x y z
N MET A 1 12.64 28.45 -9.85
CA MET A 1 12.16 27.05 -9.86
C MET A 1 12.82 26.13 -8.82
N LEU A 2 14.13 26.27 -8.50
CA LEU A 2 14.80 25.50 -7.44
C LEU A 2 14.29 25.81 -6.01
N ARG A 3 13.88 27.06 -5.72
CA ARG A 3 13.32 27.45 -4.42
C ARG A 3 12.01 26.73 -4.06
N LYS A 4 11.11 26.47 -5.04
CA LYS A 4 9.86 25.71 -4.81
C LYS A 4 10.13 24.22 -4.53
N LYS A 5 11.17 23.62 -5.12
CA LYS A 5 11.54 22.21 -4.88
C LYS A 5 12.22 21.97 -3.53
N LYS A 6 13.08 22.91 -3.08
CA LYS A 6 13.62 22.88 -1.72
C LYS A 6 12.51 23.05 -0.67
N LYS A 7 11.53 23.94 -0.90
CA LYS A 7 10.35 24.06 -0.04
C LYS A 7 9.53 22.76 0.05
N LYS A 8 9.27 22.04 -1.06
CA LYS A 8 8.52 20.76 -1.03
C LYS A 8 9.28 19.63 -0.30
N ALA A 9 10.62 19.57 -0.43
CA ALA A 9 11.44 18.58 0.29
C ALA A 9 11.56 18.88 1.80
N ILE A 10 11.69 20.17 2.16
CA ILE A 10 11.70 20.63 3.55
C ILE A 10 10.31 20.41 4.18
N TRP A 11 9.23 20.68 3.43
CA TRP A 11 7.85 20.43 3.88
C TRP A 11 7.58 18.94 4.10
N ASN A 12 8.04 18.04 3.22
CA ASN A 12 7.90 16.60 3.42
C ASN A 12 8.67 16.08 4.64
N PHE A 13 9.85 16.65 4.94
CA PHE A 13 10.58 16.32 6.17
C PHE A 13 9.86 16.90 7.40
N PHE A 14 9.30 18.10 7.29
CA PHE A 14 8.48 18.72 8.33
C PHE A 14 7.19 17.94 8.62
N VAL A 15 6.53 17.36 7.62
CA VAL A 15 5.33 16.54 7.81
C VAL A 15 5.67 15.21 8.48
N LEU A 16 6.75 14.55 8.08
CA LEU A 16 7.21 13.33 8.76
C LEU A 16 7.62 13.61 10.22
N PHE A 17 8.26 14.75 10.45
CA PHE A 17 8.68 15.22 11.78
C PHE A 17 7.47 15.65 12.62
N LEU A 18 6.45 16.30 12.04
CA LEU A 18 5.19 16.64 12.71
C LEU A 18 4.32 15.42 12.98
N LEU A 19 4.38 14.36 12.16
CA LEU A 19 3.72 13.08 12.44
C LEU A 19 4.41 12.33 13.59
N LEU A 20 5.75 12.34 13.63
CA LEU A 20 6.53 11.79 14.75
C LEU A 20 6.34 12.61 16.04
N ILE A 21 6.27 13.94 15.94
CA ILE A 21 5.94 14.81 17.07
C ILE A 21 4.48 14.65 17.47
N GLY A 22 3.55 14.48 16.52
CA GLY A 22 2.15 14.16 16.83
C GLY A 22 2.04 12.85 17.61
N TYR A 23 2.83 11.85 17.23
CA TYR A 23 2.94 10.57 17.95
C TYR A 23 3.62 10.72 19.32
N ALA A 24 4.69 11.51 19.43
CA ALA A 24 5.36 11.78 20.70
C ALA A 24 4.49 12.63 21.65
N ILE A 25 3.73 13.58 21.11
CA ILE A 25 2.72 14.36 21.84
C ILE A 25 1.50 13.49 22.17
N LEU A 26 1.22 12.41 21.43
CA LEU A 26 0.25 11.38 21.82
C LEU A 26 0.77 10.53 22.99
N ALA A 27 2.04 10.09 22.96
CA ALA A 27 2.64 9.38 24.08
C ALA A 27 2.69 10.25 25.36
N VAL A 28 2.98 11.54 25.22
CA VAL A 28 3.01 12.51 26.34
C VAL A 28 1.60 13.03 26.70
N GLY A 29 0.67 13.09 25.74
CA GLY A 29 -0.70 13.55 25.92
C GLY A 29 -1.64 12.49 26.50
N ILE A 30 -1.32 11.21 26.33
CA ILE A 30 -1.90 10.11 27.11
C ILE A 30 -1.41 10.19 28.57
N GLN A 31 -0.19 10.71 28.82
CA GLN A 31 0.32 10.97 30.17
C GLN A 31 -0.13 12.31 30.78
N ALA A 32 -0.64 13.26 29.98
CA ALA A 32 -0.94 14.62 30.43
C ALA A 32 -2.44 14.94 30.46
N GLN A 33 -3.26 13.98 30.88
CA GLN A 33 -4.46 14.25 31.68
C GLN A 33 -4.83 12.94 32.39
N ALA A 34 -4.20 12.67 33.54
CA ALA A 34 -4.50 11.52 34.36
C ALA A 34 -5.96 11.62 34.86
N LYS A 35 -6.89 11.14 34.04
CA LYS A 35 -8.17 10.62 34.51
C LYS A 35 -7.85 9.40 35.36
N GLU A 36 -8.55 9.19 36.47
CA GLU A 36 -8.37 7.99 37.29
C GLU A 36 -8.51 6.74 36.39
N GLU A 37 -7.49 5.89 36.38
CA GLU A 37 -7.47 4.63 35.65
C GLU A 37 -8.03 3.52 36.55
N ASP A 38 -9.04 2.81 36.06
CA ASP A 38 -9.56 1.63 36.71
C ASP A 38 -8.88 0.40 36.12
N VAL A 39 -8.13 -0.34 36.92
CA VAL A 39 -7.45 -1.56 36.49
C VAL A 39 -8.16 -2.78 37.05
N ILE A 40 -8.69 -3.62 36.19
CA ILE A 40 -9.32 -4.90 36.54
C ILE A 40 -8.41 -6.02 36.09
N THR A 41 -7.85 -6.77 37.05
CA THR A 41 -7.10 -8.00 36.76
C THR A 41 -7.99 -9.20 37.01
N LEU A 42 -8.26 -9.96 35.96
CA LEU A 42 -9.08 -11.16 36.03
C LEU A 42 -8.29 -12.32 36.64
N LYS A 43 -9.00 -13.24 37.32
CA LYS A 43 -8.43 -14.45 37.92
C LYS A 43 -8.21 -15.54 36.86
N GLU A 44 -7.30 -16.47 37.09
CA GLU A 44 -6.95 -17.55 36.14
C GLU A 44 -8.15 -18.43 35.75
N ASP A 45 -9.14 -18.58 36.63
CA ASP A 45 -10.38 -19.33 36.40
C ASP A 45 -11.50 -18.51 35.73
N SER A 46 -11.21 -17.27 35.33
CA SER A 46 -12.19 -16.38 34.69
C SER A 46 -12.68 -16.97 33.38
N THR A 47 -13.96 -16.76 33.10
CA THR A 47 -14.61 -17.17 31.86
C THR A 47 -14.74 -16.00 30.88
N ILE A 48 -15.19 -16.29 29.66
CA ILE A 48 -15.51 -15.23 28.69
C ILE A 48 -16.62 -14.29 29.17
N THR A 49 -17.52 -14.78 30.03
CA THR A 49 -18.57 -13.96 30.64
C THR A 49 -17.97 -12.98 31.64
N ASP A 50 -16.93 -13.37 32.37
CA ASP A 50 -16.23 -12.50 33.32
C ASP A 50 -15.44 -11.42 32.59
N ILE A 51 -14.80 -11.76 31.47
CA ILE A 51 -14.15 -10.80 30.57
C ILE A 51 -15.17 -9.77 30.06
N GLN A 52 -16.31 -10.21 29.51
CA GLN A 52 -17.34 -9.28 29.03
C GLN A 52 -17.91 -8.44 30.18
N ARG A 53 -18.09 -9.01 31.38
CA ARG A 53 -18.56 -8.26 32.56
C ARG A 53 -17.58 -7.16 32.95
N ALA A 54 -16.27 -7.42 32.89
CA ALA A 54 -15.25 -6.42 33.14
C ALA A 54 -15.29 -5.30 32.07
N LEU A 55 -15.36 -5.66 30.78
CA LEU A 55 -15.50 -4.68 29.70
C LEU A 55 -16.77 -3.80 29.85
N ASN A 56 -17.86 -4.39 30.34
CA ASN A 56 -19.13 -3.69 30.52
C ASN A 56 -19.07 -2.53 31.54
N LEU A 57 -18.02 -2.44 32.37
CA LEU A 57 -17.82 -1.31 33.28
C LEU A 57 -17.72 0.04 32.54
N ASN A 58 -17.35 0.02 31.25
CA ASN A 58 -17.29 1.22 30.41
C ASN A 58 -18.47 1.40 29.42
N VAL A 59 -19.55 0.60 29.53
CA VAL A 59 -20.76 0.75 28.70
C VAL A 59 -21.31 2.18 28.72
N ALA A 60 -21.33 2.82 29.90
CA ALA A 60 -21.96 4.11 30.11
C ALA A 60 -21.11 5.32 29.67
N ASN A 61 -20.05 5.10 28.89
CA ASN A 61 -19.14 6.16 28.42
C ASN A 61 -18.51 6.93 29.60
N SER A 62 -17.93 6.15 30.53
CA SER A 62 -17.25 6.68 31.72
C SER A 62 -16.18 7.69 31.33
N SER A 63 -16.06 8.75 32.13
CA SER A 63 -14.95 9.71 32.00
C SER A 63 -13.60 9.08 32.35
N ARG A 64 -13.58 7.90 32.99
CA ARG A 64 -12.40 7.14 33.44
C ARG A 64 -11.88 6.21 32.35
N HIS A 65 -10.58 5.94 32.37
CA HIS A 65 -9.96 4.94 31.50
C HIS A 65 -9.98 3.58 32.20
N LEU A 66 -10.39 2.51 31.50
CA LEU A 66 -10.46 1.15 32.05
C LEU A 66 -9.37 0.29 31.41
N THR A 67 -8.60 -0.41 32.22
CA THR A 67 -7.67 -1.45 31.76
C THR A 67 -8.13 -2.80 32.29
N VAL A 68 -8.54 -3.70 31.38
CA VAL A 68 -8.90 -5.09 31.70
C VAL A 68 -7.74 -6.00 31.35
N LYS A 69 -7.15 -6.65 32.35
CA LYS A 69 -6.04 -7.60 32.22
C LYS A 69 -6.58 -9.03 32.27
N VAL A 70 -6.30 -9.79 31.21
CA VAL A 70 -6.72 -11.19 31.05
C VAL A 70 -5.51 -12.09 31.28
N PRO A 71 -5.56 -13.02 32.25
CA PRO A 71 -4.44 -13.90 32.55
C PRO A 71 -4.26 -14.98 31.47
N ALA A 72 -3.14 -15.70 31.58
CA ALA A 72 -2.87 -16.87 30.74
C ALA A 72 -4.03 -17.87 30.82
N GLY A 73 -4.40 -18.45 29.67
CA GLY A 73 -5.52 -19.37 29.61
C GLY A 73 -6.08 -19.50 28.20
N THR A 74 -6.97 -20.48 28.00
CA THR A 74 -7.69 -20.67 26.74
C THR A 74 -9.16 -20.33 26.94
N TYR A 75 -9.67 -19.36 26.17
CA TYR A 75 -11.02 -18.84 26.29
C TYR A 75 -11.78 -19.09 24.99
N ILE A 76 -12.86 -19.86 25.08
CA ILE A 76 -13.70 -20.19 23.94
C ILE A 76 -14.75 -19.09 23.73
N LEU A 77 -14.71 -18.43 22.58
CA LEU A 77 -15.65 -17.40 22.16
C LEU A 77 -16.82 -18.01 21.38
N ASP A 78 -17.94 -18.23 22.04
CA ASP A 78 -19.22 -18.61 21.39
C ASP A 78 -20.02 -17.39 20.90
N LYS A 79 -19.64 -16.20 21.35
CA LYS A 79 -20.16 -14.87 20.99
C LYS A 79 -19.02 -13.85 20.88
N ALA A 80 -19.27 -12.76 20.18
CA ALA A 80 -18.31 -11.66 20.10
C ALA A 80 -18.15 -10.98 21.46
N LEU A 81 -16.92 -10.55 21.77
CA LEU A 81 -16.67 -9.56 22.81
C LEU A 81 -17.01 -8.17 22.28
N PHE A 82 -17.64 -7.37 23.13
CA PHE A 82 -17.89 -5.96 22.87
C PHE A 82 -16.98 -5.11 23.75
N ILE A 83 -16.23 -4.23 23.10
CA ILE A 83 -15.38 -3.25 23.76
C ILE A 83 -15.96 -1.84 23.61
N TYR A 84 -15.63 -0.99 24.59
CA TYR A 84 -16.22 0.33 24.79
C TYR A 84 -15.13 1.40 24.77
N SER A 85 -15.53 2.66 24.59
CA SER A 85 -14.60 3.78 24.61
C SER A 85 -13.77 3.86 25.90
N ASN A 86 -12.58 4.45 25.83
CA ASN A 86 -11.63 4.61 26.94
C ASN A 86 -11.25 3.28 27.61
N THR A 87 -11.01 2.24 26.81
CA THR A 87 -10.75 0.88 27.33
C THR A 87 -9.50 0.27 26.72
N THR A 88 -8.63 -0.25 27.56
CA THR A 88 -7.51 -1.12 27.21
C THR A 88 -7.85 -2.56 27.58
N LEU A 89 -7.74 -3.48 26.64
CA LEU A 89 -7.79 -4.92 26.87
C LEU A 89 -6.38 -5.48 26.71
N GLU A 90 -5.77 -5.90 27.82
CA GLU A 90 -4.41 -6.42 27.89
C GLU A 90 -4.44 -7.92 28.17
N LEU A 91 -3.91 -8.72 27.25
CA LEU A 91 -3.84 -10.17 27.35
C LEU A 91 -2.40 -10.58 27.69
N ASP A 92 -2.27 -11.54 28.60
CA ASP A 92 -1.04 -12.29 28.77
C ASP A 92 -0.62 -12.95 27.43
N GLU A 93 0.69 -13.10 27.20
CA GLU A 93 1.22 -13.67 25.96
C GLU A 93 0.75 -15.12 25.72
N LYS A 94 0.40 -15.84 26.79
CA LYS A 94 -0.11 -17.23 26.77
C LYS A 94 -1.62 -17.29 26.76
N THR A 95 -2.32 -16.16 26.75
CA THR A 95 -3.77 -16.14 26.55
C THR A 95 -4.09 -16.49 25.10
N THR A 96 -5.02 -17.44 24.92
CA THR A 96 -5.56 -17.79 23.60
C THR A 96 -7.07 -17.66 23.61
N PHE A 97 -7.59 -16.77 22.77
CA PHE A 97 -9.01 -16.72 22.45
C PHE A 97 -9.25 -17.59 21.21
N ILE A 98 -10.24 -18.49 21.27
CA ILE A 98 -10.59 -19.39 20.17
C ILE A 98 -12.02 -19.13 19.75
N LEU A 99 -12.24 -18.74 18.49
CA LEU A 99 -13.57 -18.52 17.95
C LEU A 99 -14.31 -19.85 17.75
N LYS A 100 -15.48 -20.00 18.37
CA LYS A 100 -16.40 -21.13 18.22
C LYS A 100 -17.81 -20.62 17.93
N SER A 101 -17.95 -19.71 16.97
CA SER A 101 -19.25 -19.09 16.65
C SER A 101 -19.52 -18.98 15.15
N PRO A 102 -20.55 -19.66 14.62
CA PRO A 102 -20.98 -19.48 13.22
C PRO A 102 -21.85 -18.23 13.03
N LYS A 103 -22.42 -17.66 14.10
CA LYS A 103 -23.45 -16.61 14.03
C LYS A 103 -22.88 -15.19 13.93
N TYR A 104 -21.83 -14.88 14.68
CA TYR A 104 -21.33 -13.50 14.79
C TYR A 104 -20.02 -13.23 14.06
N LYS A 105 -19.31 -14.28 13.60
CA LYS A 105 -18.14 -14.20 12.69
C LYS A 105 -17.12 -13.11 13.07
N VAL A 106 -17.02 -12.75 14.35
CA VAL A 106 -16.18 -11.68 14.89
C VAL A 106 -15.80 -12.08 16.32
N MET A 107 -14.54 -11.87 16.71
CA MET A 107 -14.05 -12.17 18.05
C MET A 107 -14.23 -10.98 18.99
N ILE A 108 -13.87 -9.78 18.52
CA ILE A 108 -14.02 -8.54 19.27
C ILE A 108 -14.43 -7.39 18.35
N SER A 109 -15.33 -6.54 18.83
CA SER A 109 -15.75 -5.37 18.08
C SER A 109 -16.27 -4.23 18.95
N SER A 110 -16.43 -3.06 18.34
CA SER A 110 -17.14 -1.94 18.95
C SER A 110 -18.58 -2.32 19.34
N TYR A 111 -19.03 -1.90 20.53
CA TYR A 111 -20.43 -2.09 20.95
C TYR A 111 -21.42 -1.17 20.18
N ASN A 112 -22.71 -1.45 20.36
CA ASN A 112 -23.86 -0.58 20.11
C ASN A 112 -24.14 -0.09 18.68
N TYR A 113 -24.02 -0.98 17.71
CA TYR A 113 -24.32 -0.69 16.31
C TYR A 113 -25.70 -0.08 16.04
N GLN A 114 -26.67 -0.28 16.95
CA GLN A 114 -28.01 0.30 16.84
C GLN A 114 -28.05 1.82 17.04
N TYR A 115 -27.01 2.41 17.64
CA TYR A 115 -26.92 3.85 17.92
C TYR A 115 -25.65 4.47 17.33
N ASP A 116 -25.12 3.83 16.29
CA ASP A 116 -23.98 4.36 15.55
C ASP A 116 -24.30 5.73 14.96
N LYS A 117 -23.51 6.74 15.34
CA LYS A 117 -23.73 8.13 14.91
C LYS A 117 -23.09 8.46 13.56
N GLY A 118 -22.30 7.56 12.98
CA GLY A 118 -21.53 7.86 11.78
C GLY A 118 -20.22 8.60 12.09
N GLY A 119 -19.47 8.89 11.02
CA GLY A 119 -18.18 9.57 11.10
C GLY A 119 -17.17 8.77 11.91
N TYR A 120 -16.61 9.39 12.95
CA TYR A 120 -15.57 8.75 13.79
C TYR A 120 -15.97 8.75 15.27
N GLU A 121 -17.27 8.72 15.54
CA GLU A 121 -17.85 9.03 16.85
C GLU A 121 -18.34 7.81 17.63
N GLN A 122 -18.37 6.62 17.02
CA GLN A 122 -18.97 5.43 17.63
C GLN A 122 -18.14 4.87 18.78
N ILE A 123 -16.82 4.77 18.61
CA ILE A 123 -15.92 4.23 19.62
C ILE A 123 -14.61 5.03 19.66
N LYS A 124 -14.10 5.30 20.86
CA LYS A 124 -12.92 6.16 21.03
C LYS A 124 -11.93 5.64 22.05
N ASN A 125 -10.64 5.82 21.79
CA ASN A 125 -9.56 5.53 22.76
C ASN A 125 -9.59 4.07 23.22
N VAL A 126 -9.38 3.15 22.29
CA VAL A 126 -9.37 1.70 22.56
C VAL A 126 -8.01 1.12 22.23
N GLU A 127 -7.49 0.30 23.14
CA GLU A 127 -6.28 -0.48 22.90
C GLU A 127 -6.54 -1.97 23.11
N ILE A 128 -6.13 -2.80 22.14
CA ILE A 128 -6.04 -4.26 22.27
C ILE A 128 -4.55 -4.62 22.29
N ILE A 129 -4.10 -5.26 23.36
CA ILE A 129 -2.69 -5.55 23.60
C ILE A 129 -2.51 -7.04 23.86
N GLY A 130 -1.66 -7.70 23.07
CA GLY A 130 -1.23 -9.06 23.38
C GLY A 130 -2.19 -10.17 22.96
N GLY A 131 -1.84 -11.38 23.40
CA GLY A 131 -2.63 -12.60 23.23
C GLY A 131 -2.62 -13.22 21.84
N ASN A 132 -3.17 -14.42 21.80
CA ASN A 132 -3.36 -15.24 20.61
C ASN A 132 -4.85 -15.29 20.27
N TRP A 133 -5.19 -14.96 19.03
CA TRP A 133 -6.55 -14.80 18.53
C TRP A 133 -6.74 -15.81 17.39
N ASP A 134 -7.19 -17.00 17.76
CA ASP A 134 -7.39 -18.13 16.87
C ASP A 134 -8.81 -18.13 16.29
N GLY A 135 -8.93 -17.90 14.99
CA GLY A 135 -10.19 -17.94 14.27
C GLY A 135 -10.78 -19.36 14.12
N ASN A 136 -10.02 -20.39 14.48
CA ASN A 136 -10.42 -21.80 14.46
C ASN A 136 -10.94 -22.28 13.09
N GLY A 137 -10.36 -21.76 12.01
CA GLY A 137 -10.79 -22.01 10.63
C GLY A 137 -12.15 -21.38 10.27
N THR A 138 -12.74 -20.59 11.17
CA THR A 138 -14.06 -19.97 10.97
C THR A 138 -13.94 -18.79 10.02
N SER A 139 -14.98 -18.54 9.21
CA SER A 139 -15.05 -17.34 8.38
C SER A 139 -15.43 -16.11 9.21
N GLY A 140 -14.87 -14.93 8.94
CA GLY A 140 -15.28 -13.70 9.62
C GLY A 140 -14.27 -12.55 9.62
N GLU A 141 -14.50 -11.57 10.48
CA GLU A 141 -13.57 -10.47 10.74
C GLU A 141 -13.16 -10.50 12.20
N MET A 142 -11.96 -11.00 12.51
CA MET A 142 -11.62 -11.33 13.90
C MET A 142 -11.69 -10.11 14.82
N MET A 143 -11.11 -9.00 14.40
CA MET A 143 -11.22 -7.70 15.07
C MET A 143 -11.86 -6.69 14.13
N ARG A 144 -12.98 -6.10 14.54
CA ARG A 144 -13.71 -5.11 13.72
C ARG A 144 -13.99 -3.83 14.50
N PHE A 145 -13.58 -2.70 13.95
CA PHE A 145 -13.88 -1.37 14.49
C PHE A 145 -14.50 -0.49 13.40
N ILE A 146 -15.71 -0.02 13.66
CA ILE A 146 -16.49 0.84 12.76
C ILE A 146 -16.65 2.23 13.38
N HIS A 147 -16.51 3.29 12.58
CA HIS A 147 -16.69 4.69 12.99
C HIS A 147 -15.90 5.07 14.26
N GLY A 148 -14.63 4.65 14.32
CA GLY A 148 -13.78 4.78 15.50
C GLY A 148 -12.81 5.95 15.46
N THR A 149 -12.37 6.43 16.62
CA THR A 149 -11.21 7.33 16.76
C THR A 149 -10.20 6.77 17.76
N ASN A 150 -8.89 6.87 17.50
CA ASN A 150 -7.84 6.43 18.43
C ASN A 150 -7.98 4.95 18.80
N ILE A 151 -7.83 4.07 17.79
CA ILE A 151 -7.97 2.62 17.92
C ILE A 151 -6.61 1.95 17.70
N THR A 152 -6.13 1.20 18.69
CA THR A 152 -4.83 0.53 18.67
C THR A 152 -5.00 -0.98 18.80
N VAL A 153 -4.29 -1.73 17.95
CA VAL A 153 -4.05 -3.17 18.11
C VAL A 153 -2.54 -3.39 18.10
N LYS A 154 -1.97 -3.94 19.17
CA LYS A 154 -0.53 -4.17 19.25
C LYS A 154 -0.13 -5.48 19.93
N ASN A 155 1.02 -6.02 19.55
CA ASN A 155 1.63 -7.21 20.15
C ASN A 155 0.75 -8.47 20.08
N ALA A 156 -0.16 -8.57 19.10
CA ALA A 156 -1.13 -9.67 19.02
C ALA A 156 -0.78 -10.68 17.91
N ASN A 157 -1.06 -11.97 18.15
CA ASN A 157 -1.02 -13.01 17.12
C ASN A 157 -2.46 -13.31 16.68
N ILE A 158 -2.83 -13.09 15.42
CA ILE A 158 -4.20 -13.26 14.92
C ILE A 158 -4.17 -14.16 13.70
N TYR A 159 -4.82 -15.33 13.76
CA TYR A 159 -4.58 -16.37 12.76
C TYR A 159 -5.72 -17.38 12.58
N ASN A 160 -5.53 -18.29 11.62
CA ASN A 160 -6.38 -19.48 11.37
C ASN A 160 -7.85 -19.12 11.09
N VAL A 161 -8.09 -18.49 9.94
CA VAL A 161 -9.42 -18.06 9.50
C VAL A 161 -9.82 -18.74 8.19
N GLY A 162 -11.12 -18.93 8.01
CA GLY A 162 -11.70 -19.55 6.81
C GLY A 162 -11.87 -18.59 5.64
N ASN A 163 -12.52 -19.08 4.57
CA ASN A 163 -12.78 -18.32 3.35
C ASN A 163 -13.59 -17.03 3.59
N GLY A 164 -13.17 -15.94 2.94
CA GLY A 164 -13.83 -14.64 2.96
C GLY A 164 -13.44 -13.73 4.14
N SER A 165 -12.49 -14.15 4.97
CA SER A 165 -12.17 -13.49 6.24
C SER A 165 -11.18 -12.33 6.13
N HIS A 166 -11.23 -11.46 7.13
CA HIS A 166 -10.21 -10.47 7.46
C HIS A 166 -9.75 -10.69 8.92
N LEU A 167 -8.51 -10.36 9.26
CA LEU A 167 -8.00 -10.52 10.62
C LEU A 167 -8.23 -9.23 11.43
N ILE A 168 -7.90 -8.08 10.85
CA ILE A 168 -8.23 -6.76 11.43
C ILE A 168 -8.96 -5.95 10.36
N THR A 169 -10.13 -5.42 10.70
CA THR A 169 -10.87 -4.47 9.87
C THR A 169 -11.01 -3.14 10.60
N PHE A 170 -10.48 -2.09 10.00
CA PHE A 170 -10.84 -0.71 10.32
C PHE A 170 -11.78 -0.21 9.22
N ALA A 171 -12.96 0.25 9.61
CA ALA A 171 -13.94 0.80 8.68
C ALA A 171 -14.37 2.18 9.17
N GLY A 172 -13.95 3.22 8.46
CA GLY A 172 -14.16 4.60 8.91
C GLY A 172 -13.50 4.89 10.26
N VAL A 173 -12.22 4.53 10.42
CA VAL A 173 -11.44 4.83 11.62
C VAL A 173 -10.55 6.04 11.40
N LYS A 174 -10.47 6.91 12.40
CA LYS A 174 -9.51 8.01 12.47
C LYS A 174 -8.44 7.74 13.53
N ASN A 175 -7.18 8.03 13.24
CA ASN A 175 -6.07 7.84 14.18
C ASN A 175 -5.96 6.38 14.65
N GLY A 176 -5.72 5.45 13.73
CA GLY A 176 -5.54 4.03 14.05
C GLY A 176 -4.07 3.62 14.15
N LEU A 177 -3.77 2.62 14.99
CA LEU A 177 -2.46 1.97 15.09
C LEU A 177 -2.62 0.44 15.00
N ILE A 178 -1.85 -0.19 14.12
CA ILE A 178 -1.64 -1.64 14.11
C ILE A 178 -0.13 -1.88 14.17
N GLU A 179 0.36 -2.40 15.30
CA GLU A 179 1.78 -2.49 15.57
C GLU A 179 2.25 -3.84 16.13
N ASN A 180 3.36 -4.35 15.60
CA ASN A 180 4.04 -5.52 16.16
C ASN A 180 3.11 -6.75 16.28
N CYS A 181 2.17 -6.90 15.35
CA CYS A 181 1.27 -8.04 15.28
C CYS A 181 1.79 -9.09 14.28
N THR A 182 1.47 -10.35 14.55
CA THR A 182 1.65 -11.47 13.61
C THR A 182 0.28 -11.89 13.07
N LEU A 183 0.08 -11.80 11.75
CA LEU A 183 -1.20 -12.07 11.10
C LEU A 183 -1.06 -13.18 10.05
N SER A 184 -1.80 -14.29 10.16
CA SER A 184 -1.60 -15.42 9.25
C SER A 184 -2.75 -16.42 9.14
N GLY A 185 -2.56 -17.49 8.36
CA GLY A 185 -3.43 -18.68 8.38
C GLY A 185 -4.77 -18.48 7.68
N TYR A 186 -4.76 -18.17 6.38
CA TYR A 186 -5.98 -18.10 5.58
C TYR A 186 -6.30 -19.43 4.88
N HIS A 187 -7.41 -20.06 5.25
CA HIS A 187 -7.90 -21.32 4.71
C HIS A 187 -9.05 -21.09 3.73
N GLY A 188 -8.81 -20.27 2.70
CA GLY A 188 -9.82 -19.87 1.72
C GLY A 188 -9.29 -19.63 0.33
N THR A 189 -10.20 -19.38 -0.61
CA THR A 189 -9.90 -19.14 -2.04
C THR A 189 -10.24 -17.72 -2.47
N THR A 190 -11.15 -17.06 -1.77
CA THR A 190 -11.50 -15.65 -2.03
C THR A 190 -10.31 -14.77 -1.72
N VAL A 191 -9.96 -13.84 -2.61
CA VAL A 191 -8.85 -12.92 -2.36
C VAL A 191 -9.29 -11.85 -1.34
N LYS A 192 -8.61 -11.82 -0.19
CA LYS A 192 -8.89 -10.95 0.94
C LYS A 192 -7.62 -10.37 1.56
N GLU A 193 -7.76 -9.26 2.25
CA GLU A 193 -6.71 -8.57 3.01
C GLU A 193 -6.69 -9.05 4.47
N ALA A 194 -5.50 -9.31 5.03
CA ALA A 194 -5.36 -9.60 6.46
C ALA A 194 -5.74 -8.38 7.31
N ILE A 195 -5.21 -7.21 6.92
CA ILE A 195 -5.57 -5.90 7.45
C ILE A 195 -6.40 -5.17 6.39
N HIS A 196 -7.69 -5.06 6.64
CA HIS A 196 -8.66 -4.43 5.77
C HIS A 196 -8.97 -3.01 6.24
N LEU A 197 -8.85 -2.05 5.32
CA LEU A 197 -9.29 -0.68 5.51
C LEU A 197 -10.50 -0.49 4.60
N ASP A 198 -11.66 -0.15 5.14
CA ASP A 198 -12.91 -0.11 4.37
C ASP A 198 -13.69 1.20 4.58
N ILE A 199 -14.58 1.46 3.63
CA ILE A 199 -15.48 2.61 3.62
C ILE A 199 -16.84 2.15 4.11
N VAL A 200 -17.44 2.87 5.05
CA VAL A 200 -18.73 2.50 5.66
C VAL A 200 -19.91 2.82 4.73
N HIS A 201 -20.01 2.05 3.65
CA HIS A 201 -20.90 2.31 2.51
C HIS A 201 -22.22 1.52 2.58
N ASN A 202 -22.19 0.23 2.94
CA ASN A 202 -23.40 -0.58 3.11
C ASN A 202 -23.14 -1.87 3.89
N ASN A 203 -24.22 -2.57 4.28
CA ASN A 203 -24.19 -3.80 5.07
C ASN A 203 -23.50 -4.98 4.37
N GLN A 204 -23.35 -4.95 3.05
CA GLN A 204 -22.65 -6.02 2.32
C GLN A 204 -21.14 -5.95 2.58
N TRP A 205 -20.58 -4.75 2.71
CA TRP A 205 -19.14 -4.51 2.88
C TRP A 205 -18.77 -4.36 4.35
N VAL A 206 -19.53 -3.54 5.07
CA VAL A 206 -19.31 -3.24 6.48
C VAL A 206 -20.54 -3.67 7.28
N PRO A 207 -20.75 -4.98 7.49
CA PRO A 207 -21.88 -5.43 8.30
C PRO A 207 -21.66 -5.08 9.77
N GLY A 208 -22.75 -4.93 10.50
CA GLY A 208 -22.71 -4.55 11.91
C GLY A 208 -22.62 -3.03 12.07
N THR A 209 -23.39 -2.26 11.33
CA THR A 209 -23.79 -0.90 11.69
C THR A 209 -25.17 -0.60 11.09
N VAL A 210 -25.90 0.34 11.68
CA VAL A 210 -27.13 0.89 11.09
C VAL A 210 -26.89 2.19 10.33
N THR A 211 -25.69 2.76 10.44
CA THR A 211 -25.34 4.05 9.86
C THR A 211 -24.32 3.85 8.75
N TYR A 212 -24.70 4.23 7.53
CA TYR A 212 -23.83 4.20 6.35
C TYR A 212 -23.74 5.62 5.81
N ASP A 213 -22.53 6.15 5.73
CA ASP A 213 -22.26 7.55 5.42
C ASP A 213 -20.99 7.77 4.56
N ASP A 214 -20.45 6.67 4.01
CA ASP A 214 -19.20 6.63 3.26
C ASP A 214 -17.97 7.14 4.04
N THR A 215 -17.97 7.06 5.37
CA THR A 215 -16.76 7.39 6.13
C THR A 215 -15.63 6.43 5.76
N ALA A 216 -14.51 7.00 5.31
CA ALA A 216 -13.28 6.27 4.98
C ALA A 216 -12.23 6.46 6.08
N ASP A 217 -11.24 5.57 6.14
CA ASP A 217 -10.18 5.70 7.14
C ASP A 217 -9.27 6.93 6.90
N ASP A 218 -8.86 7.56 8.00
CA ASP A 218 -7.97 8.72 8.02
C ASP A 218 -6.89 8.56 9.10
N THR A 219 -5.62 8.74 8.74
CA THR A 219 -4.51 8.77 9.69
C THR A 219 -4.35 7.41 10.38
N ILE A 220 -3.99 6.38 9.60
CA ILE A 220 -3.74 5.03 10.11
C ILE A 220 -2.25 4.70 9.98
N LEU A 221 -1.63 4.22 11.06
CA LEU A 221 -0.26 3.72 11.07
C LEU A 221 -0.26 2.19 11.22
N ILE A 222 0.33 1.51 10.24
CA ILE A 222 0.51 0.05 10.23
C ILE A 222 2.01 -0.23 10.19
N GLN A 223 2.58 -0.65 11.33
CA GLN A 223 4.03 -0.78 11.46
C GLN A 223 4.54 -2.01 12.18
N ASN A 224 5.74 -2.46 11.80
CA ASN A 224 6.44 -3.55 12.48
C ASN A 224 5.65 -4.88 12.54
N ASN A 225 4.65 -5.07 11.68
CA ASN A 225 3.84 -6.28 11.64
C ASN A 225 4.47 -7.33 10.74
N THR A 226 4.15 -8.60 10.99
CA THR A 226 4.45 -9.71 10.09
C THR A 226 3.16 -10.32 9.56
N VAL A 227 3.00 -10.38 8.23
CA VAL A 227 1.85 -11.00 7.58
C VAL A 227 2.30 -12.10 6.62
N PHE A 228 1.72 -13.30 6.75
CA PHE A 228 2.04 -14.43 5.88
C PHE A 228 0.89 -15.42 5.69
N ASP A 229 0.99 -16.27 4.67
CA ASP A 229 -0.01 -17.28 4.33
C ASP A 229 -1.42 -16.69 4.19
N TYR A 230 -1.50 -15.57 3.45
CA TYR A 230 -2.72 -14.80 3.19
C TYR A 230 -2.75 -14.34 1.72
N PRO A 231 -3.91 -14.00 1.14
CA PRO A 231 -3.90 -13.44 -0.22
C PRO A 231 -3.26 -12.06 -0.31
N ARG A 232 -3.62 -11.13 0.58
CA ARG A 232 -3.04 -9.79 0.66
C ARG A 232 -2.74 -9.41 2.11
N ALA A 233 -1.73 -8.58 2.35
CA ALA A 233 -1.44 -8.12 3.69
C ALA A 233 -2.31 -6.92 4.09
N VAL A 234 -2.25 -5.83 3.31
CA VAL A 234 -2.93 -4.57 3.66
C VAL A 234 -3.64 -3.97 2.45
N GLY A 235 -4.85 -3.47 2.65
CA GLY A 235 -5.51 -2.62 1.66
C GLY A 235 -7.02 -2.67 1.70
N SER A 236 -7.62 -2.40 0.55
CA SER A 236 -9.07 -2.51 0.31
C SER A 236 -9.37 -3.17 -1.03
N HIS A 237 -10.57 -3.71 -1.20
CA HIS A 237 -11.04 -4.30 -2.46
C HIS A 237 -12.33 -3.65 -3.00
N SER A 238 -12.74 -2.55 -2.38
CA SER A 238 -13.87 -1.67 -2.69
C SER A 238 -13.39 -0.21 -2.73
N SER A 239 -14.18 0.67 -3.34
CA SER A 239 -14.01 2.12 -3.22
C SER A 239 -15.35 2.82 -3.45
N VAL A 240 -15.46 4.07 -2.98
CA VAL A 240 -16.58 4.96 -3.27
C VAL A 240 -16.04 6.15 -4.07
N LYS A 241 -16.71 6.51 -5.16
CA LYS A 241 -16.27 7.60 -6.04
C LYS A 241 -16.23 8.93 -5.28
N GLY A 242 -15.07 9.60 -5.33
CA GLY A 242 -14.85 10.87 -4.64
C GLY A 242 -14.54 10.74 -3.14
N VAL A 243 -14.46 9.52 -2.60
CA VAL A 243 -14.09 9.25 -1.21
C VAL A 243 -12.78 8.47 -1.19
N TYR A 244 -11.87 8.85 -0.30
CA TYR A 244 -10.51 8.35 -0.28
C TYR A 244 -10.06 8.01 1.14
N HIS A 245 -9.51 6.82 1.34
CA HIS A 245 -8.64 6.58 2.48
C HIS A 245 -7.45 7.53 2.39
N LYS A 246 -7.09 8.16 3.51
CA LYS A 246 -6.04 9.20 3.50
C LYS A 246 -5.14 9.17 4.71
N ASN A 247 -3.93 9.70 4.55
CA ASN A 247 -2.91 9.73 5.60
C ASN A 247 -2.56 8.33 6.14
N ILE A 248 -2.55 7.32 5.27
CA ILE A 248 -2.24 5.94 5.64
C ILE A 248 -0.73 5.70 5.52
N VAL A 249 -0.09 5.21 6.58
CA VAL A 249 1.34 4.89 6.60
C VAL A 249 1.52 3.40 6.89
N ILE A 250 2.11 2.69 5.92
CA ILE A 250 2.43 1.26 6.03
C ILE A 250 3.96 1.14 6.05
N GLN A 251 4.56 0.93 7.22
CA GLN A 251 6.01 1.01 7.38
C GLN A 251 6.67 -0.13 8.14
N ASN A 252 7.88 -0.52 7.71
CA ASN A 252 8.73 -1.49 8.42
C ASN A 252 8.06 -2.85 8.70
N ASN A 253 7.07 -3.24 7.88
CA ASN A 253 6.42 -4.53 8.01
C ASN A 253 7.15 -5.61 7.20
N THR A 254 6.93 -6.88 7.56
CA THR A 254 7.37 -8.05 6.81
C THR A 254 6.17 -8.76 6.20
N PHE A 255 6.09 -8.79 4.87
CA PHE A 255 5.02 -9.45 4.12
C PHE A 255 5.62 -10.61 3.31
N ARG A 256 5.21 -11.84 3.59
CA ARG A 256 5.77 -13.01 2.91
C ARG A 256 4.73 -14.07 2.56
N ASN A 257 5.02 -14.92 1.57
CA ASN A 257 4.15 -16.04 1.20
C ASN A 257 2.70 -15.63 0.89
N LEU A 258 2.53 -14.55 0.12
CA LEU A 258 1.20 -14.04 -0.22
C LEU A 258 0.79 -14.46 -1.63
N THR A 259 -0.44 -14.93 -1.80
CA THR A 259 -0.88 -15.42 -3.12
C THR A 259 -1.17 -14.29 -4.10
N ASN A 260 -1.47 -13.07 -3.62
CA ASN A 260 -1.80 -11.88 -4.40
C ASN A 260 -0.91 -10.67 -4.02
N GLU A 261 -1.47 -9.46 -4.03
CA GLU A 261 -0.75 -8.21 -3.75
C GLU A 261 -0.40 -8.08 -2.27
N ALA A 262 0.85 -7.79 -1.91
CA ALA A 262 1.17 -7.53 -0.51
C ALA A 262 0.45 -6.27 0.01
N VAL A 263 0.53 -5.17 -0.75
CA VAL A 263 -0.21 -3.94 -0.45
C VAL A 263 -1.10 -3.57 -1.64
N ASN A 264 -2.39 -3.34 -1.38
CA ASN A 264 -3.39 -3.02 -2.39
C ASN A 264 -4.15 -1.72 -2.07
N LEU A 265 -3.67 -0.60 -2.59
CA LEU A 265 -4.27 0.72 -2.35
C LEU A 265 -5.27 1.07 -3.46
N TYR A 266 -6.56 0.84 -3.20
CA TYR A 266 -7.67 1.23 -4.08
C TYR A 266 -8.23 2.60 -3.68
N SER A 267 -7.93 3.64 -4.46
CA SER A 267 -8.39 5.02 -4.22
C SER A 267 -7.90 5.61 -2.87
N TYR A 268 -6.58 5.61 -2.67
CA TYR A 268 -5.92 6.20 -1.50
C TYR A 268 -5.24 7.52 -1.89
N LYS A 269 -5.05 8.43 -0.94
CA LYS A 269 -4.22 9.65 -1.13
C LYS A 269 -3.42 10.00 0.11
N LYS A 270 -2.43 10.88 -0.04
CA LYS A 270 -1.57 11.38 1.06
C LYS A 270 -0.99 10.24 1.91
N SER A 271 -0.68 9.11 1.27
CA SER A 271 -0.37 7.85 1.94
C SER A 271 1.05 7.41 1.59
N SER A 272 1.65 6.56 2.42
CA SER A 272 3.03 6.12 2.25
C SER A 272 3.23 4.63 2.54
N VAL A 273 4.02 3.96 1.70
CA VAL A 273 4.49 2.58 1.89
C VAL A 273 6.01 2.60 1.99
N ILE A 274 6.55 2.43 3.19
CA ILE A 274 7.94 2.77 3.52
C ILE A 274 8.70 1.61 4.18
N GLY A 275 9.86 1.25 3.65
CA GLY A 275 10.79 0.38 4.38
C GLY A 275 10.31 -1.05 4.64
N ASN A 276 9.25 -1.51 3.95
CA ASN A 276 8.73 -2.86 4.14
C ASN A 276 9.62 -3.90 3.44
N THR A 277 9.68 -5.10 4.01
CA THR A 277 10.28 -6.28 3.39
C THR A 277 9.17 -7.16 2.83
N ILE A 278 9.16 -7.36 1.52
CA ILE A 278 8.11 -8.07 0.78
C ILE A 278 8.75 -9.20 -0.02
N ASP A 279 8.43 -10.46 0.28
CA ASP A 279 9.06 -11.61 -0.35
C ASP A 279 8.06 -12.72 -0.72
N GLN A 280 8.26 -13.41 -1.85
CA GLN A 280 7.43 -14.55 -2.27
C GLN A 280 5.93 -14.20 -2.32
N VAL A 281 5.61 -13.15 -3.08
CA VAL A 281 4.23 -12.64 -3.20
C VAL A 281 3.72 -12.71 -4.64
N GLY A 282 2.41 -12.61 -4.85
CA GLY A 282 1.82 -12.43 -6.18
C GLY A 282 2.36 -11.17 -6.87
N SER A 283 2.06 -10.01 -6.29
CA SER A 283 2.66 -8.71 -6.64
C SER A 283 3.07 -7.97 -5.37
N GLY A 284 4.06 -7.09 -5.44
CA GLY A 284 4.50 -6.33 -4.27
C GLY A 284 3.47 -5.28 -3.84
N ILE A 285 3.46 -4.13 -4.52
CA ILE A 285 2.62 -2.99 -4.16
C ILE A 285 1.78 -2.58 -5.37
N ARG A 286 0.45 -2.53 -5.23
CA ARG A 286 -0.46 -2.00 -6.26
C ARG A 286 -1.17 -0.75 -5.76
N LEU A 287 -1.16 0.28 -6.60
CA LEU A 287 -1.91 1.51 -6.41
C LEU A 287 -2.81 1.70 -7.62
N TYR A 288 -4.11 1.88 -7.39
CA TYR A 288 -5.05 2.08 -8.47
C TYR A 288 -6.26 2.93 -8.09
N THR A 289 -6.78 3.67 -9.06
CA THR A 289 -7.95 4.57 -8.87
C THR A 289 -9.26 3.90 -9.26
N LYS A 290 -9.25 3.07 -10.30
CA LYS A 290 -10.41 2.35 -10.83
C LYS A 290 -9.93 1.23 -11.73
N PHE A 291 -10.58 0.06 -11.67
CA PHE A 291 -10.52 -0.96 -12.72
C PHE A 291 -11.85 -1.03 -13.45
N THR A 292 -11.84 -1.44 -14.72
CA THR A 292 -13.06 -1.72 -15.49
C THR A 292 -13.97 -2.75 -14.80
N ASN A 293 -13.39 -3.66 -14.01
CA ASN A 293 -14.11 -4.68 -13.23
C ASN A 293 -13.97 -4.47 -11.71
N GLY A 294 -13.45 -3.32 -11.26
CA GLY A 294 -13.32 -3.00 -9.84
C GLY A 294 -14.66 -2.60 -9.25
N LYS A 295 -14.88 -2.92 -7.96
CA LYS A 295 -16.09 -2.50 -7.23
C LYS A 295 -15.94 -1.05 -6.78
N GLN A 296 -16.35 -0.11 -7.63
CA GLN A 296 -16.47 1.31 -7.29
C GLN A 296 -17.95 1.65 -7.20
N TYR A 297 -18.37 2.16 -6.05
CA TYR A 297 -19.73 2.58 -5.78
C TYR A 297 -19.91 4.07 -6.06
N GLU A 298 -21.14 4.46 -6.41
CA GLU A 298 -21.55 5.85 -6.33
C GLU A 298 -21.75 6.23 -4.84
N PRO A 299 -21.44 7.47 -4.46
CA PRO A 299 -21.59 7.94 -3.09
C PRO A 299 -23.06 7.91 -2.64
N LEU A 300 -23.28 7.69 -1.34
CA LEU A 300 -24.59 7.82 -0.70
C LEU A 300 -25.07 9.28 -0.72
N SER A 301 -26.37 9.47 -0.51
CA SER A 301 -26.95 10.81 -0.37
C SER A 301 -26.35 11.54 0.84
N GLY A 302 -25.90 12.78 0.64
CA GLY A 302 -25.27 13.58 1.69
C GLY A 302 -23.76 13.33 1.86
N THR A 303 -23.19 12.32 1.20
CA THR A 303 -21.73 12.06 1.24
C THR A 303 -20.96 13.26 0.69
N LYS A 304 -20.00 13.74 1.48
CA LYS A 304 -19.06 14.77 1.04
C LYS A 304 -17.99 14.15 0.17
N THR A 305 -18.14 14.31 -1.15
CA THR A 305 -17.15 13.88 -2.13
C THR A 305 -16.08 14.94 -2.37
N GLU A 306 -14.92 14.48 -2.83
CA GLU A 306 -13.82 15.31 -3.30
C GLU A 306 -13.65 15.13 -4.81
N GLU A 307 -13.18 16.19 -5.47
CA GLU A 307 -12.77 16.11 -6.87
C GLU A 307 -11.61 15.12 -7.05
N ILE A 308 -11.46 14.61 -8.28
CA ILE A 308 -10.34 13.73 -8.64
C ILE A 308 -9.02 14.47 -8.38
N PRO A 309 -8.14 13.95 -7.49
CA PRO A 309 -6.90 14.62 -7.16
C PRO A 309 -6.01 14.84 -8.39
N SER A 310 -5.53 16.07 -8.56
CA SER A 310 -4.48 16.39 -9.53
C SER A 310 -3.10 15.88 -9.09
N ASP A 311 -2.90 15.65 -7.79
CA ASP A 311 -1.75 15.02 -7.15
C ASP A 311 -2.28 14.15 -5.98
N TYR A 312 -2.15 12.82 -6.05
CA TYR A 312 -2.57 11.94 -4.94
C TYR A 312 -1.58 11.95 -3.76
N GLU A 313 -0.39 12.54 -3.92
CA GLU A 313 0.61 12.68 -2.87
C GLU A 313 1.03 11.35 -2.22
N ILE A 314 1.16 10.28 -3.02
CA ILE A 314 1.51 8.95 -2.50
C ILE A 314 3.02 8.70 -2.60
N GLN A 315 3.63 8.14 -1.54
CA GLN A 315 5.05 7.79 -1.52
C GLN A 315 5.26 6.29 -1.37
N VAL A 316 6.08 5.71 -2.23
CA VAL A 316 6.55 4.32 -2.11
C VAL A 316 8.07 4.34 -2.00
N LYS A 317 8.58 4.15 -0.78
CA LYS A 317 9.97 4.50 -0.45
C LYS A 317 10.72 3.36 0.23
N ASN A 318 11.93 3.08 -0.24
CA ASN A 318 12.90 2.21 0.43
C ASN A 318 12.37 0.78 0.76
N ASN A 319 11.37 0.27 0.05
CA ASN A 319 10.90 -1.10 0.24
C ASN A 319 11.87 -2.09 -0.42
N LYS A 320 12.03 -3.26 0.20
CA LYS A 320 12.74 -4.41 -0.38
C LYS A 320 11.71 -5.42 -0.87
N ILE A 321 11.59 -5.57 -2.18
CA ILE A 321 10.59 -6.42 -2.84
C ILE A 321 11.32 -7.52 -3.61
N THR A 322 11.12 -8.77 -3.23
CA THR A 322 11.79 -9.93 -3.82
C THR A 322 10.82 -11.04 -4.21
N ASN A 323 11.20 -11.82 -5.22
CA ASN A 323 10.53 -13.07 -5.60
C ASN A 323 9.02 -12.91 -5.88
N THR A 324 8.63 -11.93 -6.71
CA THR A 324 7.22 -11.72 -7.06
C THR A 324 6.79 -12.57 -8.25
N LYS A 325 5.56 -13.13 -8.22
CA LYS A 325 4.98 -13.88 -9.36
C LYS A 325 4.56 -12.98 -10.53
N GLN A 326 4.38 -11.69 -10.29
CA GLN A 326 4.04 -10.70 -11.31
C GLN A 326 4.92 -9.44 -11.13
N TYR A 327 4.34 -8.35 -10.64
CA TYR A 327 4.99 -7.04 -10.61
C TYR A 327 5.65 -6.76 -9.25
N GLY A 328 6.70 -5.95 -9.23
CA GLY A 328 7.22 -5.39 -7.99
C GLY A 328 6.30 -4.28 -7.49
N ILE A 329 6.11 -3.23 -8.30
CA ILE A 329 5.16 -2.14 -8.04
C ILE A 329 4.34 -1.87 -9.30
N GLN A 330 3.03 -1.71 -9.14
CA GLN A 330 2.10 -1.39 -10.22
C GLN A 330 1.30 -0.11 -9.91
N LEU A 331 1.31 0.84 -10.85
CA LEU A 331 0.36 1.95 -10.89
C LEU A 331 -0.66 1.72 -12.01
N TYR A 332 -1.93 1.96 -11.69
CA TYR A 332 -3.02 1.81 -12.63
C TYR A 332 -4.05 2.93 -12.46
N GLY A 333 -4.26 3.73 -13.50
CA GLY A 333 -5.30 4.75 -13.55
C GLY A 333 -6.41 4.38 -14.54
N THR A 334 -7.25 5.37 -14.84
CA THR A 334 -8.15 5.36 -16.00
C THR A 334 -8.15 6.75 -16.65
N LYS A 335 -8.73 6.88 -17.84
CA LYS A 335 -8.86 8.17 -18.52
C LYS A 335 -9.57 9.20 -17.64
N ASP A 336 -10.62 8.77 -16.96
CA ASP A 336 -11.48 9.62 -16.15
C ASP A 336 -10.97 9.78 -14.72
N GLN A 337 -10.16 8.84 -14.23
CA GLN A 337 -9.49 8.93 -12.92
C GLN A 337 -8.01 8.57 -13.07
N PRO A 338 -7.16 9.47 -13.60
CA PRO A 338 -5.73 9.19 -13.77
C PRO A 338 -5.05 8.92 -12.43
N MET A 339 -4.02 8.05 -12.42
CA MET A 339 -3.19 7.83 -11.24
C MET A 339 -1.99 8.79 -11.30
N THR A 340 -2.04 9.85 -10.48
CA THR A 340 -1.04 10.92 -10.48
C THR A 340 -0.34 11.08 -9.14
N GLY A 341 0.73 11.87 -9.08
CA GLY A 341 1.28 12.30 -7.79
C GLY A 341 2.05 11.23 -7.02
N VAL A 342 2.33 10.08 -7.63
CA VAL A 342 3.05 8.99 -6.97
C VAL A 342 4.56 9.18 -7.08
N THR A 343 5.26 9.09 -5.96
CA THR A 343 6.72 9.09 -5.89
C THR A 343 7.24 7.71 -5.46
N ILE A 344 7.86 6.99 -6.38
CA ILE A 344 8.50 5.67 -6.16
C ILE A 344 10.01 5.87 -6.06
N ILE A 345 10.57 5.85 -4.84
CA ILE A 345 11.96 6.23 -4.59
C ILE A 345 12.76 5.25 -3.74
N GLY A 346 13.96 4.91 -4.18
CA GLY A 346 14.92 4.16 -3.36
C GLY A 346 14.55 2.69 -3.08
N ASN A 347 13.54 2.14 -3.76
CA ASN A 347 13.13 0.75 -3.57
C ASN A 347 14.16 -0.21 -4.19
N THR A 348 14.31 -1.38 -3.59
CA THR A 348 15.08 -2.51 -4.12
C THR A 348 14.12 -3.58 -4.59
N ILE A 349 14.10 -3.88 -5.88
CA ILE A 349 13.17 -4.84 -6.50
C ILE A 349 13.97 -5.92 -7.22
N GLN A 350 13.78 -7.17 -6.83
CA GLN A 350 14.55 -8.29 -7.39
C GLN A 350 13.69 -9.52 -7.69
N ASN A 351 14.12 -10.32 -8.66
CA ASN A 351 13.53 -11.63 -8.98
C ASN A 351 12.02 -11.58 -9.29
N THR A 352 11.58 -10.59 -10.07
CA THR A 352 10.17 -10.50 -10.49
C THR A 352 9.92 -11.36 -11.73
N LYS A 353 8.81 -12.11 -11.73
CA LYS A 353 8.39 -12.95 -12.88
C LYS A 353 7.64 -12.17 -13.97
N ASN A 354 7.44 -10.87 -13.78
CA ASN A 354 7.04 -9.92 -14.83
C ASN A 354 7.83 -8.61 -14.68
N THR A 355 7.26 -7.47 -15.10
CA THR A 355 7.89 -6.14 -15.08
C THR A 355 8.08 -5.67 -13.64
N ALA A 356 9.25 -5.11 -13.31
CA ALA A 356 9.53 -4.70 -11.93
C ALA A 356 8.68 -3.50 -11.50
N LEU A 357 8.66 -2.44 -12.31
CA LEU A 357 7.84 -1.24 -12.13
C LEU A 357 6.91 -1.05 -13.34
N MET A 358 5.62 -1.27 -13.14
CA MET A 358 4.59 -1.16 -14.18
C MET A 358 3.79 0.14 -13.99
N ILE A 359 3.94 1.09 -14.91
CA ILE A 359 3.19 2.34 -14.95
C ILE A 359 2.20 2.27 -16.11
N TYR A 360 0.93 2.00 -15.81
CA TYR A 360 -0.02 1.54 -16.82
C TYR A 360 -1.33 2.34 -16.77
N ASN A 361 -1.96 2.47 -17.94
CA ASN A 361 -3.30 3.04 -18.16
C ASN A 361 -3.52 4.39 -17.45
N TYR A 362 -3.17 5.49 -18.11
CA TYR A 362 -3.36 6.85 -17.55
C TYR A 362 -2.74 7.05 -16.16
N SER A 363 -1.62 6.39 -15.88
CA SER A 363 -0.80 6.69 -14.71
C SER A 363 0.16 7.82 -15.06
N THR A 364 -0.21 9.06 -14.79
CA THR A 364 0.47 10.26 -15.32
C THR A 364 1.24 11.04 -14.25
N GLU A 365 2.27 11.78 -14.66
CA GLU A 365 2.96 12.75 -13.79
C GLU A 365 3.68 12.15 -12.56
N ASN A 366 3.95 10.85 -12.57
CA ASN A 366 4.61 10.16 -11.46
C ASN A 366 6.15 10.30 -11.53
N VAL A 367 6.79 10.09 -10.39
CA VAL A 367 8.26 10.17 -10.23
C VAL A 367 8.80 8.83 -9.79
N ILE A 368 9.65 8.23 -10.63
CA ILE A 368 10.32 6.96 -10.40
C ILE A 368 11.82 7.23 -10.29
N GLN A 369 12.36 7.20 -9.08
CA GLN A 369 13.70 7.72 -8.82
C GLN A 369 14.58 6.80 -7.97
N LYS A 370 15.86 6.64 -8.33
CA LYS A 370 16.87 5.98 -7.49
C LYS A 370 16.51 4.55 -7.05
N ASN A 371 15.66 3.84 -7.79
CA ASN A 371 15.33 2.45 -7.49
C ASN A 371 16.45 1.53 -7.99
N LYS A 372 16.69 0.43 -7.26
CA LYS A 372 17.62 -0.64 -7.64
C LYS A 372 16.80 -1.84 -8.10
N ILE A 373 16.87 -2.16 -9.38
CA ILE A 373 16.07 -3.21 -10.05
C ILE A 373 17.02 -4.26 -10.61
N GLN A 374 16.84 -5.53 -10.24
CA GLN A 374 17.76 -6.60 -10.64
C GLN A 374 17.07 -7.94 -10.90
N THR A 375 17.51 -8.66 -11.93
CA THR A 375 17.04 -10.04 -12.24
C THR A 375 15.54 -10.07 -12.52
N ILE A 376 15.15 -9.55 -13.69
CA ILE A 376 13.75 -9.31 -14.07
C ILE A 376 13.40 -10.11 -15.32
N THR A 377 12.31 -10.89 -15.30
CA THR A 377 11.92 -11.74 -16.44
C THR A 377 11.10 -11.02 -17.51
N ASN A 378 10.90 -9.71 -17.39
CA ASN A 378 10.33 -8.86 -18.43
C ASN A 378 11.08 -7.52 -18.54
N HIS A 379 10.39 -6.37 -18.45
CA HIS A 379 11.02 -5.04 -18.46
C HIS A 379 11.44 -4.63 -17.04
N GLY A 380 12.53 -3.87 -16.91
CA GLY A 380 12.85 -3.24 -15.63
C GLY A 380 11.78 -2.22 -15.23
N ILE A 381 11.53 -1.25 -16.11
CA ILE A 381 10.46 -0.26 -15.97
C ILE A 381 9.67 -0.22 -17.26
N GLY A 382 8.34 -0.33 -17.18
CA GLY A 382 7.45 -0.24 -18.33
C GLY A 382 6.40 0.86 -18.15
N ILE A 383 6.24 1.71 -19.16
CA ILE A 383 5.29 2.82 -19.19
C ILE A 383 4.38 2.67 -20.41
N TYR A 384 3.07 2.60 -20.19
CA TYR A 384 2.10 2.22 -21.22
C TYR A 384 0.82 3.06 -21.21
N GLN A 385 0.19 3.14 -22.38
CA GLN A 385 -1.23 3.49 -22.54
C GLN A 385 -1.65 4.80 -21.86
N GLY A 386 -1.25 5.93 -22.44
CA GLY A 386 -1.65 7.25 -21.93
C GLY A 386 -0.97 7.65 -20.62
N SER A 387 0.00 6.87 -20.13
CA SER A 387 0.80 7.17 -18.94
C SER A 387 1.84 8.26 -19.23
N ASN A 388 1.33 9.47 -19.43
CA ASN A 388 2.09 10.64 -19.88
C ASN A 388 2.87 11.32 -18.74
N SER A 389 3.87 12.11 -19.12
CA SER A 389 4.57 13.06 -18.24
C SER A 389 5.29 12.43 -17.03
N ASN A 390 5.55 11.12 -17.09
CA ASN A 390 6.29 10.40 -16.05
C ASN A 390 7.79 10.73 -16.07
N LYS A 391 8.43 10.68 -14.90
CA LYS A 391 9.86 10.98 -14.73
C LYS A 391 10.59 9.75 -14.18
N VAL A 392 11.46 9.15 -14.98
CA VAL A 392 12.31 8.01 -14.62
C VAL A 392 13.75 8.48 -14.47
N ILE A 393 14.20 8.67 -13.23
CA ILE A 393 15.44 9.40 -12.91
C ILE A 393 16.39 8.59 -12.03
N GLY A 394 17.64 8.40 -12.47
CA GLY A 394 18.68 7.88 -11.57
C GLY A 394 18.46 6.44 -11.11
N ASN A 395 17.65 5.64 -11.81
CA ASN A 395 17.42 4.25 -11.46
C ASN A 395 18.59 3.38 -11.93
N ILE A 396 18.89 2.32 -11.18
CA ILE A 396 19.87 1.30 -11.53
C ILE A 396 19.11 0.04 -11.90
N ILE A 397 19.20 -0.38 -13.14
CA ILE A 397 18.47 -1.53 -13.70
C ILE A 397 19.48 -2.53 -14.23
N LYS A 398 19.42 -3.77 -13.75
CA LYS A 398 20.35 -4.84 -14.12
C LYS A 398 19.63 -6.13 -14.50
N ASN A 399 20.14 -6.83 -15.50
CA ASN A 399 19.73 -8.21 -15.84
C ASN A 399 18.22 -8.32 -16.11
N THR A 400 17.73 -7.65 -17.16
CA THR A 400 16.34 -7.78 -17.63
C THR A 400 16.28 -8.74 -18.83
N THR A 401 15.26 -9.58 -18.95
CA THR A 401 15.11 -10.45 -20.14
C THR A 401 14.53 -9.72 -21.35
N LYS A 402 13.84 -8.59 -21.13
CA LYS A 402 13.47 -7.66 -22.20
C LYS A 402 14.22 -6.35 -22.02
N GLN A 403 13.53 -5.22 -22.20
CA GLN A 403 14.15 -3.90 -22.14
C GLN A 403 14.43 -3.45 -20.70
N GLY A 404 15.48 -2.65 -20.53
CA GLY A 404 15.71 -1.98 -19.25
C GLY A 404 14.56 -1.02 -18.92
N ILE A 405 14.27 -0.10 -19.85
CA ILE A 405 13.12 0.80 -19.80
C ILE A 405 12.33 0.70 -21.11
N TYR A 406 11.02 0.52 -21.01
CA TYR A 406 10.08 0.51 -22.13
C TYR A 406 9.06 1.64 -22.01
N VAL A 407 8.79 2.34 -23.11
CA VAL A 407 7.74 3.36 -23.22
C VAL A 407 6.90 3.10 -24.48
N GLY A 408 5.59 2.95 -24.33
CA GLY A 408 4.67 2.78 -25.45
C GLY A 408 3.38 3.58 -25.27
N LYS A 409 2.85 4.15 -26.37
CA LYS A 409 1.62 4.94 -26.39
C LYS A 409 1.55 6.00 -25.27
N SER A 410 2.66 6.66 -24.96
CA SER A 410 2.78 7.60 -23.84
C SER A 410 3.61 8.82 -24.22
N LYS A 411 3.24 10.00 -23.74
CA LYS A 411 3.81 11.30 -24.14
C LYS A 411 4.63 11.92 -23.02
N SER A 412 5.60 12.76 -23.40
CA SER A 412 6.33 13.65 -22.48
C SER A 412 7.10 12.94 -21.35
N THR A 413 7.43 11.66 -21.52
CA THR A 413 8.21 10.90 -20.54
C THR A 413 9.65 11.41 -20.50
N LEU A 414 10.17 11.65 -19.30
CA LEU A 414 11.59 11.96 -19.06
C LEU A 414 12.31 10.71 -18.53
N MET A 415 13.31 10.23 -19.26
CA MET A 415 14.26 9.21 -18.80
C MET A 415 15.64 9.86 -18.65
N LYS A 416 16.05 10.13 -17.41
CA LYS A 416 17.28 10.87 -17.13
C LYS A 416 18.22 10.14 -16.18
N SER A 417 19.51 10.07 -16.53
CA SER A 417 20.56 9.59 -15.62
C SER A 417 20.35 8.17 -15.09
N ASN A 418 19.63 7.33 -15.81
CA ASN A 418 19.49 5.93 -15.43
C ASN A 418 20.74 5.13 -15.83
N LYS A 419 21.09 4.13 -15.02
CA LYS A 419 22.15 3.16 -15.31
C LYS A 419 21.50 1.82 -15.63
N ILE A 420 21.64 1.35 -16.87
CA ILE A 420 21.04 0.10 -17.35
C ILE A 420 22.16 -0.85 -17.77
N VAL A 421 22.16 -2.07 -17.25
CA VAL A 421 23.21 -3.06 -17.49
C VAL A 421 22.60 -4.42 -17.84
N ASN A 422 23.13 -5.06 -18.89
CA ASN A 422 22.76 -6.43 -19.29
C ASN A 422 21.26 -6.62 -19.58
N ALA A 423 20.66 -5.73 -20.37
CA ALA A 423 19.32 -5.97 -20.90
C ALA A 423 19.40 -7.00 -22.04
N LYS A 424 18.64 -8.09 -21.98
CA LYS A 424 18.63 -9.13 -23.03
C LYS A 424 17.91 -8.70 -24.32
N LYS A 425 17.28 -7.53 -24.32
CA LYS A 425 16.87 -6.83 -25.55
C LYS A 425 17.54 -5.47 -25.63
N HIS A 426 16.77 -4.39 -25.54
CA HIS A 426 17.26 -3.02 -25.64
C HIS A 426 17.52 -2.41 -24.26
N GLY A 427 18.45 -1.47 -24.14
CA GLY A 427 18.59 -0.69 -22.92
C GLY A 427 17.34 0.15 -22.66
N ILE A 428 17.04 1.06 -23.60
CA ILE A 428 15.83 1.88 -23.61
C ILE A 428 15.10 1.67 -24.94
N TRP A 429 13.78 1.47 -24.90
CA TRP A 429 12.94 1.37 -26.08
C TRP A 429 11.71 2.25 -25.99
N VAL A 430 11.55 3.14 -26.97
CA VAL A 430 10.39 4.02 -27.14
C VAL A 430 9.65 3.59 -28.39
N GLU A 431 8.41 3.14 -28.23
CA GLU A 431 7.61 2.59 -29.32
C GLU A 431 6.47 3.54 -29.74
N SER A 432 5.71 3.08 -30.74
CA SER A 432 4.62 3.78 -31.41
C SER A 432 3.64 4.48 -30.48
N GLY A 433 3.15 5.63 -30.94
CA GLY A 433 2.23 6.47 -30.18
C GLY A 433 2.90 7.30 -29.08
N SER A 434 4.23 7.19 -28.91
CA SER A 434 4.99 7.98 -27.95
C SER A 434 5.55 9.25 -28.58
N ARG A 435 5.42 10.39 -27.90
CA ARG A 435 5.84 11.72 -28.40
C ARG A 435 6.50 12.56 -27.31
N ASN A 436 7.32 13.54 -27.68
CA ASN A 436 7.97 14.45 -26.72
C ASN A 436 8.79 13.73 -25.64
N THR A 437 9.27 12.52 -25.92
CA THR A 437 10.05 11.74 -24.96
C THR A 437 11.47 12.29 -24.90
N ARG A 438 12.05 12.32 -23.70
CA ARG A 438 13.40 12.84 -23.48
C ARG A 438 14.28 11.78 -22.82
N VAL A 439 15.26 11.28 -23.58
CA VAL A 439 16.25 10.31 -23.15
C VAL A 439 17.58 11.04 -22.96
N ILE A 440 17.94 11.34 -21.71
CA ILE A 440 19.03 12.28 -21.40
C ILE A 440 20.02 11.70 -20.37
N ASN A 441 21.32 11.80 -20.64
CA ASN A 441 22.39 11.44 -19.69
C ASN A 441 22.31 10.00 -19.16
N ASN A 442 21.71 9.06 -19.88
CA ASN A 442 21.64 7.67 -19.44
C ASN A 442 22.96 6.94 -19.75
N ILE A 443 23.32 5.99 -18.89
CA ILE A 443 24.46 5.10 -19.09
C ILE A 443 23.91 3.69 -19.32
N ILE A 444 24.14 3.15 -20.50
CA ILE A 444 23.62 1.84 -20.91
C ILE A 444 24.81 0.96 -21.26
N SER A 445 24.84 -0.25 -20.72
CA SER A 445 25.96 -1.17 -20.90
C SER A 445 25.48 -2.58 -21.22
N ASN A 446 26.09 -3.18 -22.24
CA ASN A 446 25.88 -4.56 -22.68
C ASN A 446 24.40 -4.95 -22.98
N PRO A 447 23.59 -4.10 -23.65
CA PRO A 447 22.31 -4.58 -24.15
C PRO A 447 22.54 -5.55 -25.32
N LYS A 448 21.81 -6.66 -25.35
CA LYS A 448 21.96 -7.70 -26.39
C LYS A 448 21.41 -7.30 -27.76
N GLU A 449 20.71 -6.18 -27.84
CA GLU A 449 20.26 -5.63 -29.11
C GLU A 449 20.66 -4.16 -29.26
N MET A 450 19.78 -3.23 -28.88
CA MET A 450 19.99 -1.79 -29.08
C MET A 450 20.32 -1.12 -27.75
N GLY A 451 21.24 -0.15 -27.74
CA GLY A 451 21.39 0.78 -26.62
C GLY A 451 20.11 1.54 -26.35
N ILE A 452 19.77 2.40 -27.29
CA ILE A 452 18.56 3.22 -27.29
C ILE A 452 17.84 2.99 -28.62
N GLY A 453 16.57 2.61 -28.57
CA GLY A 453 15.73 2.43 -29.74
C GLY A 453 14.48 3.31 -29.71
N LEU A 454 14.16 3.95 -30.83
CA LEU A 454 12.94 4.71 -31.05
C LEU A 454 12.28 4.23 -32.36
N LYS A 455 11.05 3.72 -32.27
CA LYS A 455 10.27 3.25 -33.42
C LYS A 455 8.93 3.95 -33.45
N LYS A 456 8.60 4.61 -34.57
CA LYS A 456 7.32 5.33 -34.74
C LYS A 456 7.06 6.37 -33.63
N ALA A 457 8.12 7.00 -33.14
CA ALA A 457 8.06 8.08 -32.14
C ALA A 457 8.17 9.45 -32.82
N SER A 458 7.76 10.53 -32.14
CA SER A 458 7.94 11.87 -32.69
C SER A 458 8.35 12.93 -31.68
N SER A 459 8.95 14.02 -32.17
CA SER A 459 9.31 15.21 -31.40
C SER A 459 10.15 14.91 -30.15
N SER A 460 11.00 13.89 -30.21
CA SER A 460 11.71 13.33 -29.05
C SER A 460 13.18 13.71 -29.06
N LYS A 461 13.79 13.75 -27.87
CA LYS A 461 15.18 14.16 -27.68
C LYS A 461 16.01 13.02 -27.13
N VAL A 462 17.14 12.72 -27.76
CA VAL A 462 18.13 11.74 -27.32
C VAL A 462 19.47 12.45 -27.16
N LEU A 463 19.80 12.83 -25.93
CA LEU A 463 20.90 13.76 -25.65
C LEU A 463 21.87 13.21 -24.62
N ASN A 464 23.18 13.34 -24.88
CA ASN A 464 24.25 13.10 -23.89
C ASN A 464 24.23 11.68 -23.27
N ASN A 465 23.71 10.68 -23.97
CA ASN A 465 23.70 9.31 -23.46
C ASN A 465 25.05 8.63 -23.76
N LYS A 466 25.47 7.75 -22.87
CA LYS A 466 26.63 6.87 -23.08
C LYS A 466 26.14 5.43 -23.23
N VAL A 467 26.36 4.84 -24.39
CA VAL A 467 26.02 3.43 -24.67
C VAL A 467 27.32 2.66 -24.89
N MET A 468 27.45 1.54 -24.20
CA MET A 468 28.61 0.65 -24.33
C MET A 468 28.17 -0.79 -24.60
N GLY A 469 28.86 -1.51 -25.49
CA GLY A 469 28.69 -2.97 -25.61
C GLY A 469 27.36 -3.42 -26.22
N ALA A 470 26.65 -2.57 -26.98
CA ALA A 470 25.42 -2.99 -27.64
C ALA A 470 25.72 -3.95 -28.80
N SER A 471 24.98 -5.06 -28.91
CA SER A 471 25.30 -6.09 -29.91
C SER A 471 24.83 -5.77 -31.33
N LYS A 472 23.82 -4.90 -31.51
CA LYS A 472 23.32 -4.51 -32.84
C LYS A 472 23.52 -3.03 -33.15
N PHE A 473 22.97 -2.14 -32.32
CA PHE A 473 23.08 -0.70 -32.55
C PHE A 473 23.25 0.08 -31.25
N GLY A 474 24.09 1.11 -31.26
CA GLY A 474 24.14 2.08 -30.15
C GLY A 474 22.84 2.87 -30.05
N LEU A 475 22.46 3.51 -31.15
CA LEU A 475 21.19 4.21 -31.36
C LEU A 475 20.46 3.65 -32.59
N TYR A 476 19.18 3.34 -32.43
CA TYR A 476 18.33 2.85 -33.51
C TYR A 476 17.06 3.70 -33.59
N ILE A 477 16.88 4.44 -34.68
CA ILE A 477 15.72 5.28 -34.94
C ILE A 477 15.12 4.85 -36.26
N ILE A 478 13.85 4.47 -36.25
CA ILE A 478 13.12 4.08 -37.46
C ILE A 478 11.71 4.66 -37.48
N GLU A 479 11.27 5.13 -38.65
CA GLU A 479 9.93 5.68 -38.88
C GLU A 479 9.57 6.79 -37.86
N SER A 480 10.57 7.54 -37.40
CA SER A 480 10.42 8.54 -36.33
C SER A 480 10.72 9.94 -36.85
N LYS A 481 9.95 10.94 -36.42
CA LYS A 481 9.99 12.30 -37.01
C LYS A 481 10.34 13.37 -35.98
N ASN A 482 11.02 14.43 -36.41
CA ASN A 482 11.40 15.57 -35.57
C ASN A 482 12.24 15.15 -34.34
N MET A 483 13.30 14.38 -34.58
CA MET A 483 14.22 13.93 -33.52
C MET A 483 15.32 14.97 -33.28
N GLU A 484 15.62 15.25 -32.02
CA GLU A 484 16.83 15.98 -31.63
C GLU A 484 17.84 15.00 -31.04
N ILE A 485 18.96 14.79 -31.75
CA ILE A 485 20.00 13.84 -31.37
C ILE A 485 21.30 14.63 -31.23
N LYS A 486 21.89 14.64 -30.04
CA LYS A 486 23.12 15.42 -29.79
C LYS A 486 23.99 14.80 -28.71
N ALA A 487 25.30 14.81 -28.96
CA ALA A 487 26.34 14.47 -27.97
C ALA A 487 26.18 13.09 -27.30
N ASN A 488 25.59 12.13 -28.00
CA ASN A 488 25.60 10.74 -27.54
C ASN A 488 26.95 10.10 -27.86
N ARG A 489 27.42 9.23 -26.96
CA ARG A 489 28.68 8.49 -27.10
C ARG A 489 28.41 7.00 -27.19
N TYR A 490 29.03 6.35 -28.17
CA TYR A 490 28.90 4.92 -28.43
C TYR A 490 30.28 4.29 -28.37
N GLU A 491 30.46 3.32 -27.48
CA GLU A 491 31.76 2.67 -27.24
C GLU A 491 31.59 1.15 -27.36
N ASN A 492 32.52 0.48 -28.03
CA ASN A 492 32.54 -0.98 -28.16
C ASN A 492 31.20 -1.56 -28.64
N ILE A 493 30.57 -0.93 -29.62
CA ILE A 493 29.34 -1.44 -30.24
C ILE A 493 29.73 -2.52 -31.24
N ALA A 494 29.19 -3.73 -31.09
CA ALA A 494 29.55 -4.84 -31.98
C ALA A 494 28.95 -4.68 -33.39
N GLY A 495 27.76 -4.08 -33.49
CA GLY A 495 27.16 -3.69 -34.77
C GLY A 495 27.53 -2.25 -35.14
N LYS A 496 26.54 -1.42 -35.49
CA LYS A 496 26.79 -0.02 -35.88
C LYS A 496 26.50 0.96 -34.74
N ASN A 497 27.22 2.07 -34.67
CA ASN A 497 26.94 3.11 -33.69
C ASN A 497 25.49 3.63 -33.80
N GLU A 498 25.05 3.95 -35.02
CA GLU A 498 23.72 4.49 -35.26
C GLU A 498 23.06 3.84 -36.50
N LYS A 499 21.73 3.76 -36.49
CA LYS A 499 20.88 3.59 -37.67
C LYS A 499 19.69 4.53 -37.53
N ILE A 500 19.53 5.45 -38.49
CA ILE A 500 18.49 6.47 -38.49
C ILE A 500 17.79 6.41 -39.85
N GLY A 501 16.46 6.23 -39.85
CA GLY A 501 15.64 6.18 -41.05
C GLY A 501 14.15 6.35 -40.81
#